data_AF-A0A5K0ZDS3-F1
#
_entry.id   AF-A0A5K0ZDS3-F1
#
_cell.length_a   1.000
_cell.length_b   1.000
_cell.length_c   1.000
_cell.angle_alpha   90.00
_cell.angle_beta   90.00
_cell.angle_gamma   90.00
#
_symmetry.space_group_name_H-M   'P 1'
#
loop_
_entity.id
_entity.type
_entity.pdbx_description
1 polymer ?
#
loop_
_entity_poly.entity_id
_entity_poly.type
_entity_poly.pdbx_seq_one_letter_code
_entity_poly.pdbx_strand_id
1 'polypeptide(L)' 'ELRPVIGALTKLYEDTSKALGAPNAVAARKREIDDNSKRIGALFAKLNSADISPNAASKLVQLCQALDKGDISGALHIQ' A
#
# COMPACT_ATOMS: atom_id res chain seq x y z
N GLU A 1 -4.87 -3.59 16.26
CA GLU A 1 -3.43 -3.68 15.96
C GLU A 1 -3.19 -3.37 14.48
N LEU A 2 -2.71 -2.17 14.13
CA LEU A 2 -2.43 -1.76 12.73
C LEU A 2 -1.02 -2.16 12.26
N ARG A 3 -0.21 -2.77 13.12
CA ARG A 3 1.15 -3.25 12.80
C ARG A 3 1.24 -4.15 11.54
N PRO A 4 0.33 -5.11 11.27
CA PRO A 4 0.41 -5.93 10.05
C PRO A 4 0.15 -5.14 8.75
N VAL A 5 -0.60 -4.04 8.80
CA VAL A 5 -0.82 -3.14 7.66
C VAL A 5 0.50 -2.49 7.22
N ILE A 6 1.31 -2.07 8.19
CA ILE A 6 2.61 -1.44 7.93
C ILE A 6 3.57 -2.40 7.24
N GLY A 7 3.61 -3.65 7.70
CA GLY A 7 4.44 -4.70 7.11
C GLY A 7 4.02 -5.02 5.68
N ALA A 8 2.72 -5.21 5.44
CA ALA A 8 2.18 -5.52 4.12
C ALA A 8 2.45 -4.40 3.09
N LEU A 9 2.20 -3.14 3.47
CA LEU A 9 2.45 -2.00 2.59
C LEU A 9 3.94 -1.79 2.29
N THR A 10 4.81 -1.99 3.29
CA THR A 10 6.26 -1.89 3.10
C THR A 10 6.77 -2.96 2.15
N LYS A 11 6.34 -4.21 2.34
CA LYS A 11 6.72 -5.34 1.49
C LYS A 11 6.22 -5.14 0.06
N LEU A 12 4.96 -4.73 -0.12
CA LEU A 12 4.39 -4.42 -1.43
C LEU A 12 5.20 -3.32 -2.13
N TYR A 13 5.59 -2.27 -1.41
CA TYR A 13 6.41 -1.20 -1.95
C TYR A 13 7.82 -1.67 -2.36
N GLU A 14 8.48 -2.49 -1.54
CA GLU A 14 9.79 -3.06 -1.85
C GLU A 14 9.74 -4.02 -3.04
N ASP A 15 8.74 -4.91 -3.09
CA ASP A 15 8.55 -5.86 -4.19
C ASP A 15 8.25 -5.13 -5.50
N THR A 16 7.42 -4.09 -5.44
CA THR A 16 7.12 -3.22 -6.58
C THR A 16 8.36 -2.44 -7.02
N SER A 17 9.12 -1.87 -6.07
CA SER A 17 10.37 -1.14 -6.38
C SER A 17 11.45 -2.06 -6.96
N LYS A 18 11.58 -3.29 -6.48
CA LYS A 18 12.53 -4.29 -7.01
C LYS A 18 12.13 -4.75 -8.41
N ALA A 19 10.84 -5.03 -8.65
CA ALA A 19 10.34 -5.37 -9.98
C ALA A 19 10.55 -4.23 -11.00
N LEU A 20 10.58 -2.98 -10.52
CA LEU A 20 10.75 -1.78 -11.33
C LEU A 20 12.22 -1.31 -11.46
N GLY A 21 13.16 -1.93 -10.74
CA GLY A 21 14.61 -1.63 -10.82
C GLY A 21 15.29 -2.12 -12.10
N ALA A 22 14.55 -2.77 -13.01
CA ALA A 22 15.07 -3.12 -14.33
C ALA A 22 15.26 -1.84 -15.18
N PRO A 23 16.41 -1.67 -15.88
CA PRO A 23 16.81 -0.43 -16.55
C PRO A 23 15.88 0.09 -17.67
N ASN A 24 14.78 -0.63 -17.98
CA ASN A 24 13.79 -0.29 -19.00
C ASN A 24 12.46 0.23 -18.43
N ALA A 25 12.36 0.52 -17.12
CA ALA A 25 11.13 1.04 -16.53
C ALA A 25 10.86 2.50 -16.98
N VAL A 26 10.01 2.62 -18.01
CA VAL A 26 9.44 3.84 -18.60
C VAL A 26 9.21 4.95 -17.55
N ALA A 27 9.66 6.17 -17.81
CA ALA A 27 9.59 7.32 -16.88
C ALA A 27 8.21 7.58 -16.24
N ALA A 28 7.12 7.19 -16.93
CA ALA A 28 5.75 7.21 -16.38
C ALA A 28 5.60 6.31 -15.13
N ARG A 29 6.20 5.12 -15.12
CA ARG A 29 6.19 4.22 -13.96
C ARG A 29 6.97 4.79 -12.79
N LYS A 30 8.06 5.51 -13.03
CA LYS A 30 8.82 6.19 -11.96
C LYS A 30 7.98 7.26 -11.24
N ARG A 31 7.16 7.99 -12.01
CA ARG A 31 6.21 8.96 -11.45
C ARG A 31 5.11 8.29 -10.64
N GLU A 32 4.56 7.18 -11.13
CA GLU A 32 3.57 6.38 -10.39
C GLU A 32 4.14 5.82 -9.08
N ILE A 33 5.40 5.38 -9.07
CA ILE A 33 6.07 4.93 -7.84
C ILE A 33 6.15 6.08 -6.82
N ASP A 34 6.64 7.25 -7.22
CA ASP A 34 6.78 8.41 -6.32
C ASP A 34 5.41 8.88 -5.76
N ASP A 35 4.38 8.89 -6.60
CA ASP A 35 3.01 9.20 -6.20
C ASP A 35 2.46 8.14 -5.22
N ASN A 36 2.75 6.85 -5.45
CA ASN A 36 2.39 5.78 -4.55
C ASN A 36 3.14 5.87 -3.21
N SER A 37 4.44 6.19 -3.23
CA SER A 37 5.23 6.42 -2.01
C SER A 37 4.65 7.55 -1.17
N LYS A 38 4.28 8.67 -1.81
CA LYS A 38 3.64 9.80 -1.13
C LYS A 38 2.29 9.42 -0.53
N ARG A 39 1.46 8.66 -1.26
CA ARG A 39 0.16 8.18 -0.78
C ARG A 39 0.31 7.23 0.41
N ILE A 40 1.25 6.29 0.36
CA ILE A 40 1.56 5.37 1.47
C ILE A 40 2.07 6.15 2.69
N GLY A 41 2.97 7.12 2.49
CA GLY A 41 3.47 7.98 3.56
C GLY A 41 2.36 8.79 4.25
N ALA A 42 1.44 9.37 3.47
CA ALA A 42 0.28 10.08 4.01
C ALA A 42 -0.67 9.15 4.79
N LEU A 43 -0.83 7.91 4.32
CA LEU A 43 -1.59 6.89 5.02
C LEU A 43 -0.95 6.56 6.37
N PHE A 44 0.37 6.37 6.43
CA PHE A 44 1.08 6.14 7.68
C PHE A 44 0.95 7.31 8.65
N ALA A 45 1.03 8.55 8.17
CA ALA A 45 0.82 9.73 9.00
C ALA A 45 -0.57 9.71 9.65
N LYS A 46 -1.62 9.42 8.87
CA LYS A 46 -3.01 9.31 9.38
C LYS A 46 -3.21 8.15 10.36
N LEU A 47 -2.58 7.01 10.10
CA LEU A 47 -2.62 5.86 10.99
C LEU A 47 -1.91 6.16 12.32
N ASN A 48 -0.76 6.83 12.27
CA ASN A 48 0.02 7.21 13.46
C ASN A 48 -0.67 8.30 14.29
N SER A 49 -1.39 9.24 13.66
CA SER A 49 -2.16 10.27 14.36
C SER A 49 -3.53 9.79 14.85
N ALA A 50 -3.87 8.51 14.63
CA ALA A 50 -5.22 7.95 14.84
C ALA A 50 -6.34 8.77 14.16
N ASP A 51 -6.00 9.56 13.13
CA ASP A 51 -6.93 10.36 12.32
C ASP A 51 -7.57 9.48 11.23
N ILE A 52 -8.16 8.37 11.68
CA ILE A 52 -8.81 7.39 10.83
C ILE A 52 -10.07 6.89 11.52
N SER A 53 -11.17 6.82 10.77
CA SER A 53 -12.41 6.25 11.31
C SER A 53 -12.25 4.74 11.54
N PRO A 54 -12.96 4.15 12.51
CA PRO A 54 -12.91 2.71 12.76
C PRO A 54 -13.25 1.87 11.52
N ASN A 55 -14.18 2.36 10.70
CA ASN A 55 -14.57 1.72 9.44
C ASN A 55 -13.42 1.75 8.42
N ALA A 56 -12.76 2.89 8.26
CA ALA A 56 -11.61 3.02 7.37
C ALA A 56 -10.45 2.12 7.83
N ALA A 57 -10.16 2.07 9.14
CA ALA A 57 -9.14 1.18 9.69
C ALA A 57 -9.44 -0.30 9.40
N SER A 58 -10.69 -0.74 9.55
CA SER A 58 -11.12 -2.11 9.25
C SER A 58 -10.95 -2.46 7.77
N LYS A 59 -11.40 -1.59 6.86
CA LYS A 59 -11.19 -1.76 5.42
C LYS A 59 -9.71 -1.83 5.06
N LEU A 60 -8.87 -1.01 5.69
CA LEU A 60 -7.43 -0.97 5.45
C LEU A 60 -6.74 -2.28 5.86
N VAL A 61 -7.18 -2.89 6.96
CA VAL A 61 -6.73 -4.22 7.39
C VAL A 61 -7.15 -5.30 6.38
N GLN A 62 -8.40 -5.29 5.94
CA GLN A 62 -8.90 -6.24 4.94
C GLN A 62 -8.16 -6.10 3.61
N LEU A 63 -7.90 -4.86 3.17
CA LEU A 63 -7.12 -4.58 1.96
C LEU A 63 -5.72 -5.16 2.07
N CYS A 64 -5.03 -4.94 3.19
CA CYS A 64 -3.69 -5.47 3.41
C CYS A 64 -3.67 -7.00 3.46
N GLN A 65 -4.70 -7.62 4.04
CA GLN A 65 -4.83 -9.08 4.05
C GLN A 65 -5.08 -9.66 2.66
N ALA A 66 -5.88 -9.00 1.83
CA ALA A 66 -6.10 -9.41 0.44
C ALA A 66 -4.80 -9.27 -0.38
N LEU A 67 -4.09 -8.16 -0.22
CA LEU A 67 -2.80 -7.91 -0.87
C LEU A 67 -1.71 -8.91 -0.44
N ASP A 68 -1.60 -9.23 0.85
CA ASP A 68 -0.62 -10.20 1.35
C ASP A 68 -0.89 -11.64 0.82
N LYS A 69 -2.16 -11.95 0.54
CA LYS A 69 -2.57 -13.21 -0.12
C LYS A 69 -2.43 -13.19 -1.65
N GLY A 70 -2.05 -12.06 -2.25
CA GLY A 70 -2.05 -11.87 -3.70
C GLY A 70 -3.45 -11.78 -4.32
N ASP A 71 -4.50 -11.62 -3.52
CA ASP A 71 -5.89 -11.47 -3.97
C ASP A 71 -6.18 -10.03 -4.39
N ILE A 72 -5.71 -9.67 -5.58
CA ILE A 72 -5.89 -8.33 -6.15
C ILE A 72 -7.37 -8.04 -6.45
N SER A 73 -8.14 -9.07 -6.83
CA SER A 73 -9.58 -8.94 -7.10
C SER A 73 -10.38 -8.64 -5.83
N GLY A 74 -10.07 -9.34 -4.73
CA GLY A 74 -10.63 -9.06 -3.41
C GLY A 74 -10.22 -7.67 -2.90
N ALA A 75 -8.97 -7.27 -3.10
CA ALA A 75 -8.49 -5.94 -2.73
C ALA A 75 -9.25 -4.82 -3.47
N LEU A 76 -9.51 -4.98 -4.77
CA LEU A 76 -10.28 -4.01 -5.57
C LEU A 76 -11.73 -3.85 -5.09
N HIS A 77 -12.33 -4.91 -4.53
CA HIS A 77 -13.70 -4.87 -4.02
C HIS A 77 -13.84 -4.16 -2.67
N ILE A 78 -12.72 -4.00 -1.93
CA ILE A 78 -12.69 -3.37 -0.60
C ILE A 78 -12.62 -1.83 -0.68
N GLN A 79 -12.19 -1.29 -1.84
CA GLN A 79 -11.97 0.16 -2.11
C GLN A 79 -13.22 1.01 -1.81
#